data_AF-A0A3S4GJ44-F1
#
_entry.id   AF-A0A3S4GJ44-F1
#
_cell.length_a   1.000
_cell.length_b   1.000
_cell.length_c   1.000
_cell.angle_alpha   90.00
_cell.angle_beta   90.00
_cell.angle_gamma   90.00
#
_symmetry.space_group_name_H-M   'P 1'
#
loop_
_entity.id
_entity.type
_entity.pdbx_description
1 polymer ?
#
loop_
_entity_poly.entity_id
_entity_poly.type
_entity_poly.pdbx_seq_one_letter_code
_entity_poly.pdbx_strand_id
1 'polypeptide(L)'
;MQDVSELRLLAGMDAALYQRLLPFVCVQPDDALQVNVNTLRPSQAALLVALFPGDLTLQEAQQLLHNRPRTGWSRRRRLSRAADAAEKPIPTLARPWLTVPQRTALSPLLPW
;
A
#
# COMPACT_ATOMS: atom_id res chain seq x y z
N MET A 1 12.81 14.33 -0.54
CA MET A 1 11.83 14.88 -1.51
C MET A 1 10.82 15.66 -0.68
N GLN A 2 10.47 16.88 -1.07
CA GLN A 2 9.50 17.74 -0.37
C GLN A 2 8.15 17.76 -1.11
N ASP A 3 8.16 17.60 -2.43
CA ASP A 3 6.95 17.53 -3.25
C ASP A 3 7.02 16.42 -4.31
N VAL A 4 5.88 15.82 -4.63
CA VAL A 4 5.79 14.71 -5.59
C VAL A 4 6.21 15.13 -7.01
N SER A 5 6.13 16.41 -7.34
CA SER A 5 6.58 16.95 -8.64
C SER A 5 8.07 16.82 -8.88
N GLU A 6 8.89 16.68 -7.84
CA GLU A 6 10.34 16.42 -7.96
C GLU A 6 10.64 15.11 -8.71
N LEU A 7 9.71 14.14 -8.75
CA LEU A 7 9.85 12.93 -9.56
C LEU A 7 10.06 13.24 -11.05
N ARG A 8 9.56 14.39 -11.54
CA ARG A 8 9.75 14.83 -12.93
C ARG A 8 11.20 15.16 -13.27
N LEU A 9 12.06 15.32 -12.27
CA LEU A 9 13.48 15.64 -12.45
C LEU A 9 14.34 14.38 -12.63
N LEU A 10 13.76 13.18 -12.44
CA LEU A 10 14.48 11.92 -12.60
C LEU A 10 14.72 11.60 -14.09
N ALA A 11 15.90 11.07 -14.40
CA ALA A 11 16.23 10.61 -15.75
C ALA A 11 15.25 9.52 -16.20
N GLY A 12 14.71 9.64 -17.41
CA GLY A 12 13.72 8.71 -17.96
C GLY A 12 12.27 8.96 -17.51
N MET A 13 12.01 9.99 -16.70
CA MET A 13 10.65 10.40 -16.36
C MET A 13 10.05 11.27 -17.47
N ASP A 14 9.13 10.71 -18.25
CA ASP A 14 8.30 11.48 -19.18
C ASP A 14 6.95 11.89 -18.56
N ALA A 15 6.22 12.78 -19.24
CA ALA A 15 4.94 13.29 -18.75
C ALA A 15 3.87 12.19 -18.63
N ALA A 16 3.85 11.21 -19.54
CA ALA A 16 2.86 10.14 -19.53
C ALA A 16 3.12 9.16 -18.38
N LEU A 17 4.38 8.81 -18.14
CA LEU A 17 4.82 7.98 -17.02
C LEU A 17 4.53 8.68 -15.69
N TYR A 18 4.87 9.97 -15.57
CA TYR A 18 4.57 10.75 -14.38
C TYR A 18 3.07 10.73 -14.06
N GLN A 19 2.21 11.02 -15.04
CA GLN A 19 0.75 11.00 -14.85
C GLN A 19 0.22 9.61 -14.46
N ARG A 20 0.80 8.53 -14.99
CA ARG A 20 0.45 7.16 -14.59
C ARG A 20 0.88 6.83 -13.16
N LEU A 21 1.99 7.38 -12.68
CA LEU A 21 2.53 7.10 -11.35
C LEU A 21 1.85 7.91 -10.25
N LEU A 22 1.41 9.13 -10.52
CA LEU A 22 0.81 10.05 -9.55
C LEU A 22 -0.23 9.40 -8.59
N PRO A 23 -1.15 8.53 -9.03
CA PRO A 23 -2.13 7.90 -8.14
C PRO A 23 -1.56 6.90 -7.11
N PHE A 24 -0.28 6.55 -7.24
CA PHE A 24 0.38 5.48 -6.48
C PHE A 24 1.51 5.97 -5.58
N VAL A 25 1.95 7.22 -5.72
CA VAL A 25 3.10 7.77 -5.01
C VAL A 25 2.69 8.95 -4.13
N CYS A 26 3.40 9.12 -3.02
CA CYS A 26 3.27 10.27 -2.14
C CYS A 26 4.64 10.58 -1.54
N VAL A 27 4.81 11.80 -1.04
CA VAL A 27 5.99 12.20 -0.29
C VAL A 27 5.66 12.12 1.19
N GLN A 28 6.51 11.44 1.95
CA GLN A 28 6.41 11.34 3.41
C GLN A 28 7.50 12.18 4.07
N PRO A 29 7.26 12.70 5.29
CA PRO A 29 8.24 13.48 6.04
C PRO A 29 9.36 12.62 6.64
N ASP A 30 9.22 11.30 6.63
CA ASP A 30 10.19 10.34 7.14
C ASP A 30 10.55 9.28 6.08
N ASP A 31 11.62 8.55 6.35
CA ASP A 31 12.14 7.50 5.45
C ASP A 31 11.42 6.15 5.61
N ALA A 32 10.39 6.07 6.46
CA ALA A 32 9.70 4.81 6.73
C ALA A 32 8.66 4.53 5.64
N LEU A 33 8.92 3.50 4.83
CA LEU A 33 7.92 3.02 3.87
C LEU A 33 6.80 2.25 4.62
N GLN A 34 5.71 2.93 4.94
CA GLN A 34 4.58 2.35 5.65
C GLN A 34 3.29 2.49 4.85
N VAL A 35 2.90 1.43 4.16
CA VAL A 35 1.66 1.41 3.36
C VAL A 35 0.50 0.91 4.22
N ASN A 36 -0.56 1.73 4.29
CA ASN A 36 -1.79 1.38 4.99
C ASN A 36 -2.74 0.59 4.07
N VAL A 37 -2.83 -0.72 4.27
CA VAL A 37 -3.67 -1.61 3.45
C VAL A 37 -5.16 -1.29 3.57
N ASN A 38 -5.59 -0.67 4.67
CA ASN A 38 -7.00 -0.34 4.90
C ASN A 38 -7.48 0.87 4.07
N THR A 39 -6.58 1.65 3.47
CA THR A 39 -6.93 2.78 2.61
C THR A 39 -6.76 2.48 1.12
N LEU A 40 -6.05 1.40 0.77
CA LEU A 40 -5.87 1.00 -0.63
C LEU A 40 -7.21 0.64 -1.28
N ARG A 41 -7.38 1.08 -2.52
CA ARG A 41 -8.50 0.67 -3.40
C ARG A 41 -8.11 -0.58 -4.20
N PRO A 42 -9.06 -1.41 -4.65
CA PRO A 42 -8.75 -2.55 -5.51
C PRO A 42 -8.00 -2.16 -6.80
N SER A 43 -8.26 -0.97 -7.36
CA SER A 43 -7.51 -0.42 -8.49
C SER A 43 -6.05 -0.11 -8.17
N GLN A 44 -5.70 0.00 -6.89
CA GLN A 44 -4.34 0.21 -6.38
C GLN A 44 -3.65 -1.08 -5.94
N ALA A 45 -4.19 -2.25 -6.29
CA ALA A 45 -3.61 -3.55 -5.94
C ALA A 45 -2.17 -3.76 -6.43
N ALA A 46 -1.75 -3.07 -7.49
CA ALA A 46 -0.37 -3.09 -7.97
C ALA A 46 0.65 -2.63 -6.90
N LEU A 47 0.24 -1.75 -5.97
CA LEU A 47 1.08 -1.38 -4.82
C LEU A 47 1.34 -2.54 -3.88
N LEU A 48 0.35 -3.41 -3.66
CA LEU A 48 0.57 -4.61 -2.86
C LEU A 48 1.54 -5.54 -3.58
N VAL A 49 1.30 -5.84 -4.86
CA VAL A 49 2.22 -6.68 -5.66
C VAL A 49 3.66 -6.16 -5.61
N ALA A 50 3.86 -4.84 -5.71
CA ALA A 50 5.18 -4.22 -5.62
C ALA A 50 5.86 -4.39 -4.25
N LEU A 51 5.09 -4.52 -3.16
CA LEU A 51 5.61 -4.80 -1.82
C LEU A 51 5.91 -6.29 -1.61
N PHE A 52 5.31 -7.18 -2.41
CA PHE A 52 5.47 -8.66 -2.34
C PHE A 52 5.82 -9.27 -3.70
N PRO A 53 6.92 -8.84 -4.34
CA PRO A 53 7.26 -9.30 -5.69
C PRO A 53 7.51 -10.82 -5.71
N GLY A 54 6.78 -11.54 -6.59
CA GLY A 54 6.87 -13.00 -6.73
C GLY A 54 5.96 -13.80 -5.79
N ASP A 55 5.38 -13.14 -4.78
CA ASP A 55 4.57 -13.78 -3.76
C ASP A 55 3.08 -13.53 -3.93
N LEU A 56 2.71 -12.39 -4.50
CA LEU A 56 1.32 -11.99 -4.73
C LEU A 56 1.11 -11.65 -6.21
N THR A 57 0.18 -12.33 -6.86
CA THR A 57 -0.30 -11.94 -8.20
C THR A 57 -1.21 -10.72 -8.10
N LEU A 58 -1.39 -10.00 -9.21
CA LEU A 58 -2.30 -8.85 -9.26
C LEU A 58 -3.75 -9.25 -8.93
N GLN A 59 -4.19 -10.43 -9.38
CA GLN A 59 -5.54 -10.93 -9.13
C GLN A 59 -5.76 -11.23 -7.65
N GLU A 60 -4.82 -11.92 -7.01
CA GLU A 60 -4.88 -12.21 -5.56
C GLU A 60 -4.88 -10.90 -4.75
N ALA A 61 -4.06 -9.93 -5.13
CA ALA A 61 -4.02 -8.61 -4.50
C ALA A 61 -5.36 -7.88 -4.58
N GLN A 62 -6.02 -7.92 -5.74
CA GLN A 62 -7.34 -7.34 -5.94
C GLN A 62 -8.40 -8.04 -5.08
N GLN A 63 -8.40 -9.38 -5.06
CA GLN A 63 -9.32 -10.17 -4.25
C GLN A 63 -9.13 -9.90 -2.76
N LEU A 64 -7.89 -9.81 -2.29
CA LEU A 64 -7.57 -9.47 -0.91
C LEU A 64 -8.14 -8.10 -0.51
N LEU A 65 -8.03 -7.10 -1.38
CA LEU A 65 -8.59 -5.77 -1.14
C LEU A 65 -10.11 -5.76 -1.24
N HIS A 66 -10.69 -6.56 -2.13
CA HIS A 66 -12.15 -6.72 -2.27
C HIS A 66 -12.76 -7.38 -1.03
N ASN A 67 -12.08 -8.40 -0.49
CA ASN A 67 -12.50 -9.14 0.69
C ASN A 67 -12.15 -8.43 2.01
N ARG A 68 -11.71 -7.16 1.95
CA ARG A 68 -11.41 -6.36 3.14
C ARG A 68 -12.67 -6.24 4.00
N PRO A 69 -12.61 -6.60 5.29
CA PRO A 69 -13.73 -6.43 6.21
C PRO A 69 -14.18 -4.96 6.26
N ARG A 70 -15.47 -4.72 6.51
CA ARG A 70 -16.02 -3.35 6.63
C ARG A 70 -15.30 -2.50 7.68
N THR A 71 -14.81 -3.11 8.75
CA THR A 71 -14.04 -2.46 9.82
C THR A 71 -12.54 -2.33 9.50
N GLY A 72 -12.11 -2.79 8.32
CA GLY A 72 -10.72 -2.97 7.96
C GLY A 72 -10.07 -4.19 8.61
N TRP A 73 -8.87 -4.50 8.14
CA TRP A 73 -7.96 -5.39 8.84
C TRP A 73 -7.57 -4.74 10.17
N SER A 74 -7.41 -5.55 11.20
CA SER A 74 -7.14 -5.03 12.55
C SER A 74 -5.82 -5.51 13.11
N ARG A 75 -5.13 -6.47 12.47
CA ARG A 75 -3.71 -6.78 12.75
C ARG A 75 -3.04 -7.28 11.47
N ARG A 76 -1.75 -7.01 11.30
CA ARG A 76 -0.93 -7.58 10.21
C ARG A 76 -1.10 -9.10 10.08
N ARG A 77 -1.16 -9.83 11.21
CA ARG A 77 -1.39 -11.28 11.23
C ARG A 77 -2.74 -11.71 10.66
N ARG A 78 -3.79 -10.88 10.78
CA ARG A 78 -5.09 -11.18 10.19
C ARG A 78 -5.08 -10.97 8.67
N LEU A 79 -4.38 -9.93 8.21
CA LEU A 79 -4.12 -9.72 6.79
C LEU A 79 -3.33 -10.91 6.19
N SER A 80 -2.24 -11.33 6.85
CA SER A 80 -1.47 -12.49 6.37
C SER A 80 -2.35 -13.74 6.29
N ARG A 81 -3.13 -14.06 7.34
CA ARG A 81 -4.06 -15.20 7.30
C ARG A 81 -5.12 -15.12 6.20
N ALA A 82 -5.62 -13.93 5.88
CA ALA A 82 -6.57 -13.76 4.79
C ALA A 82 -5.92 -14.00 3.42
N ALA A 83 -4.63 -13.65 3.28
CA ALA A 83 -3.84 -14.00 2.10
C ALA A 83 -3.49 -15.49 2.08
N ASP A 84 -3.11 -16.09 3.21
CA ASP A 84 -2.87 -17.53 3.35
C ASP A 84 -4.14 -18.34 2.96
N ALA A 85 -5.33 -17.83 3.31
CA ALA A 85 -6.62 -18.40 2.91
C ALA A 85 -6.96 -18.19 1.43
N ALA A 86 -6.31 -17.23 0.77
CA ALA A 86 -6.30 -17.07 -0.69
C ALA A 86 -5.21 -17.94 -1.35
N GLU A 87 -4.81 -19.03 -0.69
CA GLU A 87 -3.97 -20.12 -1.18
C GLU A 87 -2.45 -19.86 -1.17
N LYS A 88 -1.97 -18.64 -0.83
CA LYS A 88 -0.53 -18.39 -0.69
C LYS A 88 -0.18 -17.38 0.42
N PRO A 89 0.74 -17.72 1.34
CA PRO A 89 0.97 -16.88 2.51
C PRO A 89 1.72 -15.59 2.19
N ILE A 90 1.32 -14.47 2.82
CA ILE A 90 2.14 -13.23 2.77
C ILE A 90 3.47 -13.52 3.49
N PRO A 91 4.63 -13.40 2.82
CA PRO A 91 5.90 -13.76 3.42
C PRO A 91 6.28 -12.84 4.59
N THR A 92 7.01 -13.41 5.54
CA THR A 92 7.53 -12.72 6.74
C THR A 92 8.35 -11.46 6.40
N LEU A 93 8.98 -11.41 5.22
CA LEU A 93 9.87 -10.35 4.75
C LEU A 93 9.22 -8.98 4.55
N ALA A 94 7.90 -8.92 4.32
CA ALA A 94 7.22 -7.67 4.01
C ALA A 94 6.36 -7.12 5.17
N ARG A 95 6.49 -7.74 6.35
CA ARG A 95 5.97 -7.22 7.63
C ARG A 95 6.46 -5.81 8.02
N PRO A 96 7.68 -5.36 7.68
CA PRO A 96 8.14 -4.02 8.05
C PRO A 96 7.34 -2.91 7.36
N TRP A 97 6.88 -3.17 6.13
CA TRP A 97 6.35 -2.15 5.22
C TRP A 97 4.82 -2.00 5.27
N LEU A 98 4.13 -2.88 6.00
CA LEU A 98 2.68 -2.84 6.15
C LEU A 98 2.26 -2.26 7.50
N THR A 99 1.32 -1.32 7.46
CA THR A 99 0.58 -0.87 8.64
C THR A 99 -0.88 -1.26 8.58
N VAL A 100 -1.40 -1.54 9.76
CA VAL A 100 -2.82 -1.80 9.99
C VAL A 100 -3.20 -0.91 11.17
N PRO A 101 -3.52 0.38 10.94
CA PRO A 101 -3.82 1.26 12.05
C PRO A 101 -5.05 0.73 12.78
N GLN A 102 -4.87 0.44 14.07
CA GLN A 102 -5.98 0.33 15.00
C GLN A 102 -6.55 1.73 15.15
N ARG A 103 -7.88 1.84 15.12
CA ARG A 103 -8.58 3.12 15.25
C ARG A 103 -8.45 3.60 16.70
N THR A 104 -7.27 4.09 17.06
CA THR A 104 -6.92 4.72 18.33
C THR A 104 -5.88 5.81 18.07
N ALA A 105 -6.34 6.83 17.36
CA ALA A 105 -5.98 8.24 17.52
C ALA A 105 -6.65 8.97 16.35
N LEU A 106 -7.86 9.49 16.59
CA LEU A 106 -8.19 10.76 15.98
C LEU A 106 -7.20 11.75 16.61
N SER A 107 -6.06 11.95 15.96
CA SER A 107 -5.30 13.17 16.19
C SER A 107 -6.04 14.25 15.40
N PRO A 108 -6.75 15.20 16.05
CA PRO A 108 -7.07 16.43 15.36
C PRO A 108 -5.73 17.14 15.12
N LEU A 109 -5.63 17.93 14.06
CA LEU A 109 -4.41 18.58 13.56
C LEU A 109 -3.64 17.72 12.54
N LEU A 110 -4.11 17.76 11.30
CA LEU A 110 -3.36 18.32 10.17
C LEU A 110 -4.37 18.64 9.05
N PRO A 111 -4.46 19.89 8.58
CA PRO A 111 -5.39 20.27 7.52
C PRO A 111 -4.73 20.09 6.16
N TRP A 112 -4.96 18.95 5.50
CA TRP A 112 -4.97 18.81 4.03
C TRP A 112 -5.86 17.60 3.68
#